data_AF-A0A543J283-F1
#
_entry.id   AF-A0A543J283-F1
#
_cell.length_a   1.000
_cell.length_b   1.000
_cell.length_c   1.000
_cell.angle_alpha   90.00
_cell.angle_beta   90.00
_cell.angle_gamma   90.00
#
_symmetry.space_group_name_H-M   'P 1'
#
loop_
_entity.id
_entity.type
_entity.pdbx_description
1 polymer ?
#
loop_
_entity_poly.entity_id
_entity_poly.type
_entity_poly.pdbx_seq_one_letter_code
_entity_poly.pdbx_strand_id
1 'polypeptide(L)'
;MGFEFDLSRKRLPRRQRRGVYDAYTGIAGPYGEVTIIITMGPQKAELSSTTLPSASILHPEDRRQSPVTLDDKTYFVVGDQEAKIVQNRRALRKEDRALHIYLGDRHYEYLVPKFNVEELRDTERGTLLRMTSPPKVISRVTVFPSADPTDIALGLILHGADTSGLTLARTVTSNIWYLFNNGEGQL
;
A
#
# COMPACT_ATOMS: atom_id res chain seq x y z
N MET A 1 -9.09 -22.49 -2.47
CA MET A 1 -9.08 -22.39 -0.99
C MET A 1 -8.36 -21.11 -0.61
N GLY A 2 -8.88 -20.35 0.35
CA GLY A 2 -8.16 -19.21 0.92
C GLY A 2 -7.06 -19.68 1.88
N PHE A 3 -6.10 -18.82 2.18
CA PHE A 3 -5.02 -19.12 3.12
C PHE A 3 -4.57 -17.86 3.86
N GLU A 4 -3.86 -18.06 4.96
CA GLU A 4 -3.31 -16.97 5.77
C GLU A 4 -1.80 -17.13 5.93
N PHE A 5 -1.11 -16.01 6.04
CA PHE A 5 0.31 -15.99 6.38
C PHE A 5 0.72 -14.70 7.07
N ASP A 6 1.84 -14.78 7.78
CA ASP A 6 2.39 -13.67 8.55
C ASP A 6 3.57 -13.03 7.79
N LEU A 7 3.55 -11.70 7.71
CA LEU A 7 4.68 -10.87 7.29
C LEU A 7 5.47 -10.46 8.53
N SER A 8 6.78 -10.64 8.44
CA SER A 8 7.75 -10.33 9.49
C SER A 8 8.84 -9.39 8.97
N ARG A 9 9.51 -8.67 9.87
CA ARG A 9 10.58 -7.75 9.46
C ARG A 9 11.77 -8.56 9.00
N LYS A 10 12.20 -8.36 7.76
CA LYS A 10 13.43 -8.96 7.24
C LYS A 10 14.63 -8.22 7.83
N ARG A 11 15.47 -8.92 8.57
CA ARG A 11 16.75 -8.38 9.04
C ARG A 11 17.73 -8.33 7.87
N LEU A 12 17.96 -7.15 7.32
CA LEU A 12 18.94 -6.96 6.26
C LEU A 12 20.37 -6.82 6.82
N PRO A 13 21.39 -7.40 6.16
CA PRO A 13 22.79 -7.15 6.46
C PRO A 13 23.12 -5.65 6.43
N ARG A 14 24.04 -5.19 7.30
CA ARG A 14 24.41 -3.76 7.43
C ARG A 14 24.74 -3.07 6.10
N ARG A 15 25.33 -3.80 5.15
CA ARG A 15 25.66 -3.28 3.80
C ARG A 15 24.42 -3.02 2.94
N GLN A 16 23.42 -3.90 3.01
CA GLN A 16 22.14 -3.77 2.28
C GLN A 16 21.17 -2.81 2.97
N ARG A 17 21.37 -2.52 4.26
CA ARG A 17 20.55 -1.56 4.99
C ARG A 17 20.78 -0.10 4.57
N ARG A 18 21.94 0.22 3.96
CA ARG A 18 22.21 1.58 3.47
C ARG A 18 21.24 1.87 2.31
N GLY A 19 20.27 2.75 2.56
CA GLY A 19 19.26 3.13 1.58
C GLY A 19 17.96 2.33 1.62
N VAL A 20 17.82 1.35 2.52
CA VAL A 20 16.56 0.63 2.76
C VAL A 20 15.89 1.18 4.02
N TYR A 21 14.64 1.62 3.86
CA TYR A 21 13.80 2.09 4.95
C TYR A 21 13.26 0.90 5.76
N ASP A 22 12.60 -0.04 5.08
CA ASP A 22 12.13 -1.27 5.69
C ASP A 22 12.10 -2.43 4.69
N ALA A 23 12.06 -3.64 5.24
CA ALA A 23 11.89 -4.84 4.44
C ALA A 23 11.04 -5.86 5.21
N TYR A 24 10.11 -6.48 4.49
CA TYR A 24 9.22 -7.51 5.02
C TYR A 24 9.39 -8.82 4.27
N THR A 25 9.25 -9.93 4.97
CA THR A 25 9.24 -11.27 4.37
C THR A 25 8.19 -12.16 5.03
N GLY A 26 7.62 -13.06 4.25
CA GLY A 26 6.67 -14.07 4.68
C GLY A 26 6.54 -15.21 3.68
N ILE A 27 5.83 -16.28 4.05
CA ILE A 27 5.56 -17.42 3.17
C ILE A 27 4.11 -17.34 2.71
N ALA A 28 3.88 -16.94 1.47
CA ALA A 28 2.55 -16.78 0.88
C ALA A 28 1.96 -18.12 0.42
N GLY A 29 1.77 -19.06 1.36
CA GLY A 29 1.17 -20.37 1.10
C GLY A 29 1.84 -21.10 -0.10
N PRO A 30 1.08 -21.48 -1.15
CA PRO A 30 1.62 -22.20 -2.31
C PRO A 30 2.60 -21.37 -3.16
N TYR A 31 2.65 -20.06 -2.94
CA TYR A 31 3.49 -19.13 -3.70
C TYR A 31 4.90 -18.96 -3.10
N GLY A 32 5.19 -19.61 -1.96
CA GLY A 32 6.53 -19.61 -1.38
C GLY A 32 6.90 -18.27 -0.73
N GLU A 33 8.21 -17.99 -0.63
CA GLU A 33 8.70 -16.77 0.02
C GLU A 33 8.39 -15.53 -0.82
N VAL A 34 7.86 -14.51 -0.13
CA VAL A 34 7.65 -13.17 -0.67
C VAL A 34 8.48 -12.18 0.12
N THR A 35 9.14 -11.25 -0.55
CA THR A 35 9.91 -10.19 0.10
C THR A 35 9.47 -8.84 -0.46
N ILE A 36 9.15 -7.90 0.43
CA ILE A 36 8.87 -6.50 0.10
C ILE A 36 10.05 -5.67 0.59
N ILE A 37 10.62 -4.82 -0.27
CA ILE A 37 11.71 -3.91 0.07
C ILE A 37 11.25 -2.48 -0.19
N ILE A 38 11.42 -1.61 0.80
CA ILE A 38 11.07 -0.18 0.72
C ILE A 38 12.35 0.64 0.85
N THR A 39 12.68 1.44 -0.14
CA THR A 39 13.90 2.26 -0.15
C THR A 39 13.67 3.66 0.44
N MET A 40 14.72 4.21 1.07
CA MET A 40 14.73 5.58 1.62
C MET A 40 14.86 6.67 0.55
N GLY A 41 15.43 6.35 -0.61
CA GLY A 41 15.69 7.29 -1.71
C GLY A 41 16.29 6.55 -2.91
N PRO A 42 15.68 6.59 -4.10
CA PRO A 42 14.36 7.16 -4.42
C PRO A 42 13.21 6.46 -3.66
N GLN A 43 12.02 7.08 -3.61
CA GLN A 43 10.82 6.48 -3.03
C GLN A 43 10.37 5.30 -3.88
N LYS A 44 10.78 4.09 -3.48
CA LYS A 44 10.49 2.87 -4.22
C LYS A 44 10.10 1.76 -3.26
N ALA A 45 9.08 1.01 -3.64
CA ALA A 45 8.77 -0.28 -3.06
C ALA A 45 8.86 -1.34 -4.14
N GLU A 46 9.43 -2.49 -3.81
CA GLU A 46 9.52 -3.64 -4.72
C GLU A 46 9.06 -4.90 -4.00
N LEU A 47 8.25 -5.69 -4.70
CA LEU A 47 7.87 -7.03 -4.32
C LEU A 47 8.69 -8.01 -5.17
N SER A 48 9.38 -8.90 -4.49
CA SER A 48 10.12 -10.01 -5.10
C SER A 48 9.57 -11.33 -4.61
N SER A 49 9.28 -12.23 -5.54
CA SER A 49 8.86 -13.61 -5.31
C SER A 49 9.33 -14.46 -6.50
N THR A 50 9.46 -15.77 -6.29
CA THR A 50 9.73 -16.71 -7.38
C THR A 50 8.49 -17.12 -8.16
N THR A 51 7.30 -16.94 -7.59
CA THR A 51 6.04 -17.45 -8.17
C THR A 51 4.98 -16.37 -8.39
N LEU A 52 5.00 -15.29 -7.60
CA LEU A 52 4.12 -14.14 -7.82
C LEU A 52 4.70 -13.22 -8.89
N PRO A 53 3.85 -12.50 -9.65
CA PRO A 53 4.32 -11.47 -10.55
C PRO A 53 5.10 -10.40 -9.77
N SER A 54 6.16 -9.89 -10.37
CA SER A 54 6.93 -8.77 -9.82
C SER A 54 6.03 -7.55 -9.68
N ALA A 55 6.09 -6.85 -8.55
CA ALA A 55 5.36 -5.59 -8.41
C ALA A 55 6.28 -4.50 -7.90
N SER A 56 6.10 -3.28 -8.39
CA SER A 56 6.91 -2.15 -7.97
C SER A 56 6.11 -0.86 -7.95
N ILE A 57 6.39 -0.03 -6.96
CA ILE A 57 5.86 1.32 -6.83
C ILE A 57 7.05 2.25 -6.86
N LEU A 58 7.01 3.25 -7.73
CA LEU A 58 8.04 4.28 -7.85
C LEU A 58 7.36 5.64 -7.89
N HIS A 59 7.65 6.48 -6.91
CA HIS A 59 7.24 7.87 -6.96
C HIS A 59 8.33 8.71 -7.65
N PRO A 60 8.01 9.47 -8.71
CA PRO A 60 9.02 10.17 -9.51
C PRO A 60 9.69 11.33 -8.79
N GLU A 61 9.05 11.90 -7.77
CA GLU A 61 9.69 12.92 -6.93
C GLU A 61 10.63 12.24 -5.94
N ASP A 62 11.94 12.51 -6.05
CA ASP A 62 12.99 12.01 -5.15
C ASP A 62 12.94 12.71 -3.79
N ARG A 63 11.83 12.51 -3.08
CA ARG A 63 11.68 12.93 -1.70
C ARG A 63 12.34 11.85 -0.85
N ARG A 64 13.33 12.21 -0.03
CA ARG A 64 13.92 11.33 1.00
C ARG A 64 12.93 11.10 2.16
N GLN A 65 11.73 10.64 1.84
CA GLN A 65 10.61 10.40 2.75
C GLN A 65 10.09 8.99 2.44
N SER A 66 9.90 8.17 3.47
CA SER A 66 9.28 6.86 3.36
C SER A 66 8.25 6.77 4.50
N PRO A 67 7.12 6.07 4.33
CA PRO A 67 6.71 5.21 3.20
C PRO A 67 6.37 5.97 1.89
N VAL A 68 6.25 5.22 0.77
CA VAL A 68 6.02 5.78 -0.58
C VAL A 68 4.63 6.37 -0.68
N THR A 69 4.53 7.68 -0.95
CA THR A 69 3.22 8.32 -1.17
C THR A 69 2.59 7.79 -2.46
N LEU A 70 1.31 7.41 -2.41
CA LEU A 70 0.54 7.01 -3.59
C LEU A 70 -0.29 8.18 -4.10
N ASP A 71 0.00 8.62 -5.32
CA ASP A 71 -0.72 9.66 -6.03
C ASP A 71 -0.79 9.39 -7.54
N ASP A 72 -1.37 10.33 -8.27
CA ASP A 72 -1.56 10.30 -9.72
C ASP A 72 -0.24 10.34 -10.52
N LYS A 73 0.89 10.64 -9.88
CA LYS A 73 2.22 10.62 -10.50
C LYS A 73 2.98 9.33 -10.19
N THR A 74 2.46 8.50 -9.31
CA THR A 74 3.15 7.30 -8.85
C THR A 74 3.08 6.23 -9.93
N TYR A 75 4.25 5.79 -10.39
CA TYR A 75 4.34 4.65 -11.28
C TYR A 75 4.12 3.38 -10.47
N PHE A 76 3.04 2.68 -10.76
CA PHE A 76 2.71 1.44 -10.10
C PHE A 76 2.61 0.34 -11.15
N VAL A 77 3.40 -0.72 -11.01
CA VAL A 77 3.45 -1.83 -11.97
C VAL A 77 3.26 -3.14 -11.24
N VAL A 78 2.44 -4.04 -11.80
CA VAL A 78 2.28 -5.44 -11.36
C VAL A 78 2.41 -6.34 -12.58
N GLY A 79 3.39 -7.24 -12.56
CA GLY A 79 3.84 -7.98 -13.74
C GLY A 79 4.29 -7.01 -14.83
N ASP A 80 3.68 -7.12 -16.00
CA ASP A 80 3.92 -6.27 -17.17
C ASP A 80 2.85 -5.17 -17.33
N GLN A 81 1.98 -4.99 -16.33
CA GLN A 81 0.85 -4.06 -16.39
C GLN A 81 1.08 -2.86 -15.48
N GLU A 82 0.96 -1.67 -16.05
CA GLU A 82 0.91 -0.42 -15.29
C GLU A 82 -0.49 -0.22 -14.70
N ALA A 83 -0.53 0.04 -13.40
CA ALA A 83 -1.71 0.35 -12.65
C ALA A 83 -1.92 1.87 -12.61
N LYS A 84 -3.13 2.31 -12.97
CA LYS A 84 -3.53 3.70 -12.79
C LYS A 84 -4.18 3.88 -11.41
N ILE A 85 -3.72 4.89 -10.69
CA ILE A 85 -4.20 5.20 -9.33
C ILE A 85 -5.11 6.44 -9.37
N VAL A 86 -6.27 6.35 -8.71
CA VAL A 86 -7.19 7.47 -8.50
C VAL A 86 -7.58 7.51 -7.03
N GLN A 87 -7.47 8.68 -6.40
CA GLN A 87 -7.86 8.87 -5.00
C GLN A 87 -8.91 9.97 -4.88
N ASN A 88 -9.99 9.69 -4.15
CA ASN A 88 -10.95 10.73 -3.78
C ASN A 88 -10.39 11.60 -2.65
N ARG A 89 -9.59 12.62 -3.00
CA ARG A 89 -9.00 13.57 -2.05
C ARG A 89 -10.03 14.42 -1.29
N ARG A 90 -11.29 14.46 -1.75
CA ARG A 90 -12.37 15.27 -1.16
C ARG A 90 -13.30 14.46 -0.25
N ALA A 91 -13.08 13.15 -0.10
CA ALA A 91 -13.87 12.31 0.80
C ALA A 91 -13.73 12.77 2.26
N LEU A 92 -14.86 13.24 2.82
CA LEU A 92 -14.93 13.72 4.20
C LEU A 92 -15.07 12.56 5.20
N ARG A 93 -15.65 11.44 4.78
CA ARG A 93 -15.82 10.24 5.61
C ARG A 93 -14.70 9.24 5.34
N LYS A 94 -14.36 8.46 6.38
CA LYS A 94 -13.31 7.45 6.29
C LYS A 94 -13.71 6.30 5.35
N GLU A 95 -15.00 5.96 5.32
CA GLU A 95 -15.51 4.88 4.45
C GLU A 95 -15.40 5.23 2.95
N ASP A 96 -15.41 6.53 2.61
CA ASP A 96 -15.34 7.03 1.23
C ASP A 96 -13.89 7.25 0.74
N ARG A 97 -12.89 6.98 1.59
CA ARG A 97 -11.46 7.14 1.29
C ARG A 97 -10.85 5.82 0.82
N ALA A 98 -11.26 5.38 -0.37
CA ALA A 98 -10.61 4.29 -1.08
C ALA A 98 -9.54 4.84 -2.04
N LEU A 99 -8.48 4.05 -2.22
CA LEU A 99 -7.61 4.15 -3.37
C LEU A 99 -8.21 3.28 -4.48
N HIS A 100 -8.65 3.92 -5.56
CA HIS A 100 -9.14 3.20 -6.74
C HIS A 100 -7.95 2.90 -7.65
N ILE A 101 -7.80 1.63 -8.00
CA ILE A 101 -6.66 1.13 -8.78
C ILE A 101 -7.20 0.40 -9.99
N TYR A 102 -6.75 0.81 -11.17
CA TYR A 102 -7.12 0.25 -12.45
C TYR A 102 -5.92 -0.52 -12.99
N LEU A 103 -6.03 -1.84 -13.16
CA LEU A 103 -4.97 -2.70 -13.67
C LEU A 103 -5.53 -3.53 -14.84
N GLY A 104 -5.20 -3.11 -16.06
CA GLY A 104 -5.87 -3.64 -17.25
C GLY A 104 -7.39 -3.40 -17.18
N ASP A 105 -8.18 -4.46 -17.35
CA ASP A 105 -9.64 -4.42 -17.28
C ASP A 105 -10.19 -4.54 -15.85
N ARG A 106 -9.31 -4.67 -14.84
CA ARG A 106 -9.72 -4.92 -13.45
C ARG A 106 -9.73 -3.64 -12.64
N HIS A 107 -10.79 -3.47 -11.86
CA HIS A 107 -10.97 -2.34 -10.96
C HIS A 107 -10.90 -2.81 -9.51
N TYR A 108 -9.97 -2.21 -8.78
CA TYR A 108 -9.73 -2.51 -7.39
C TYR A 108 -9.98 -1.29 -6.51
N GLU A 109 -10.38 -1.58 -5.28
CA GLU A 109 -10.48 -0.61 -4.20
C GLU A 109 -9.59 -1.08 -3.05
N TYR A 110 -8.62 -0.26 -2.69
CA TYR A 110 -7.79 -0.47 -1.52
C TYR A 110 -8.18 0.51 -0.42
N LEU A 111 -8.61 -0.01 0.72
CA LEU A 111 -9.26 0.77 1.77
C LEU A 111 -8.85 0.32 3.17
N VAL A 112 -9.00 1.21 4.14
CA VAL A 112 -8.65 0.97 5.55
C VAL A 112 -9.92 1.04 6.40
N PRO A 113 -10.76 -0.03 6.41
CA PRO A 113 -12.10 0.06 7.00
C PRO A 113 -12.06 0.38 8.50
N LYS A 114 -11.08 -0.16 9.22
CA LYS A 114 -10.87 0.09 10.66
C LYS A 114 -9.38 0.22 10.97
N PHE A 115 -9.06 0.65 12.18
CA PHE A 115 -7.66 0.75 12.60
C PHE A 115 -6.97 -0.62 12.48
N ASN A 116 -5.73 -0.63 11.97
CA ASN A 116 -4.92 -1.83 11.73
C ASN A 116 -5.54 -2.87 10.79
N VAL A 117 -6.50 -2.50 9.96
CA VAL A 117 -7.05 -3.40 8.94
C VAL A 117 -7.07 -2.69 7.60
N GLU A 118 -6.45 -3.34 6.63
CA GLU A 118 -6.40 -2.93 5.23
C GLU A 118 -7.09 -4.01 4.40
N GLU A 119 -7.83 -3.61 3.37
CA GLU A 119 -8.52 -4.53 2.48
C GLU A 119 -8.27 -4.14 1.02
N LEU A 120 -7.96 -5.14 0.21
CA LEU A 120 -8.02 -5.05 -1.24
C LEU A 120 -9.30 -5.74 -1.70
N ARG A 121 -10.13 -4.98 -2.41
CA ARG A 121 -11.37 -5.46 -3.02
C ARG A 121 -11.30 -5.28 -4.51
N ASP A 122 -11.95 -6.18 -5.23
CA ASP A 122 -12.25 -6.06 -6.64
C ASP A 122 -13.76 -5.79 -6.76
N THR A 123 -14.12 -4.88 -7.66
CA THR A 123 -15.51 -4.40 -7.79
C THR A 123 -16.49 -5.54 -8.12
N GLU A 124 -16.04 -6.58 -8.82
CA GLU A 124 -16.87 -7.71 -9.24
C GLU A 124 -16.74 -8.91 -8.29
N ARG A 125 -15.51 -9.18 -7.81
CA ARG A 125 -15.18 -10.38 -7.03
C ARG A 125 -15.26 -10.18 -5.52
N GLY A 126 -15.42 -8.95 -5.06
CA GLY A 126 -15.47 -8.59 -3.65
C GLY A 126 -14.10 -8.58 -2.97
N THR A 127 -14.03 -8.97 -1.70
CA THR A 127 -12.76 -8.92 -0.94
C THR A 127 -11.80 -10.01 -1.39
N LEU A 128 -10.58 -9.62 -1.76
CA LEU A 128 -9.53 -10.51 -2.25
C LEU A 128 -8.43 -10.72 -1.22
N LEU A 129 -7.99 -9.64 -0.57
CA LEU A 129 -7.01 -9.69 0.50
C LEU A 129 -7.46 -8.83 1.67
N ARG A 130 -7.17 -9.30 2.88
CA ARG A 130 -7.26 -8.52 4.11
C ARG A 130 -5.94 -8.61 4.86
N MET A 131 -5.42 -7.46 5.26
CA MET A 131 -4.22 -7.38 6.09
C MET A 131 -4.59 -6.82 7.44
N THR A 132 -4.08 -7.45 8.49
CA THR A 132 -4.33 -7.03 9.86
C THR A 132 -3.02 -6.91 10.60
N SER A 133 -2.83 -5.86 11.39
CA SER A 133 -1.62 -5.70 12.22
C SER A 133 -1.93 -6.04 13.69
N PRO A 134 -1.88 -7.34 14.08
CA PRO A 134 -2.07 -7.74 15.46
C PRO A 134 -0.85 -7.36 16.32
N PRO A 135 -0.95 -7.34 17.66
CA PRO A 135 0.13 -6.83 18.53
C PRO A 135 1.48 -7.55 18.43
N LYS A 136 1.49 -8.80 17.94
CA LYS A 136 2.66 -9.69 17.93
C LYS A 136 3.29 -9.90 16.54
N VAL A 137 2.63 -9.45 15.48
CA VAL A 137 3.05 -9.65 14.08
C VAL A 137 2.90 -8.31 13.36
N ILE A 138 3.82 -8.01 12.45
CA ILE A 138 3.77 -6.75 11.70
C ILE A 138 2.49 -6.68 10.88
N SER A 139 2.22 -7.75 10.13
CA SER A 139 0.99 -7.89 9.38
C SER A 139 0.67 -9.36 9.18
N ARG A 140 -0.59 -9.74 9.39
CA ARG A 140 -1.19 -11.01 9.02
C ARG A 140 -2.04 -10.79 7.79
N VAL A 141 -1.70 -11.50 6.72
CA VAL A 141 -2.36 -11.43 5.41
C VAL A 141 -3.31 -12.62 5.28
N THR A 142 -4.58 -12.35 5.10
CA THR A 142 -5.63 -13.31 4.74
C THR A 142 -5.93 -13.16 3.26
N VAL A 143 -5.72 -14.24 2.50
CA VAL A 143 -6.00 -14.33 1.05
C VAL A 143 -7.30 -15.10 0.86
N PHE A 144 -8.27 -14.47 0.20
CA PHE A 144 -9.58 -15.06 -0.05
C PHE A 144 -9.54 -16.00 -1.27
N PRO A 145 -10.46 -16.98 -1.38
CA PRO A 145 -10.42 -18.00 -2.43
C PRO A 145 -10.54 -17.45 -3.86
N SER A 146 -11.09 -16.25 -4.04
CA SER A 146 -11.26 -15.56 -5.33
C SER A 146 -10.01 -14.80 -5.79
N ALA A 147 -8.98 -14.71 -4.95
CA ALA A 147 -7.74 -14.00 -5.26
C ALA A 147 -6.80 -14.87 -6.09
N ASP A 148 -6.26 -14.28 -7.14
CA ASP A 148 -5.23 -14.84 -8.01
C ASP A 148 -3.83 -14.27 -7.69
N PRO A 149 -2.76 -14.75 -8.33
CA PRO A 149 -1.40 -14.29 -8.04
C PRO A 149 -1.19 -12.78 -8.24
N THR A 150 -1.88 -12.17 -9.21
CA THR A 150 -1.83 -10.73 -9.49
C THR A 150 -2.46 -9.95 -8.34
N ASP A 151 -3.61 -10.41 -7.84
CA ASP A 151 -4.29 -9.79 -6.70
C ASP A 151 -3.42 -9.84 -5.44
N ILE A 152 -2.74 -10.97 -5.21
CA ILE A 152 -1.84 -11.15 -4.06
C ILE A 152 -0.65 -10.20 -4.17
N ALA A 153 -0.02 -10.13 -5.34
CA ALA A 153 1.09 -9.21 -5.57
C ALA A 153 0.67 -7.75 -5.37
N LEU A 154 -0.50 -7.38 -5.91
CA LEU A 154 -1.09 -6.05 -5.78
C LEU A 154 -1.36 -5.68 -4.32
N GLY A 155 -1.96 -6.58 -3.54
CA GLY A 155 -2.22 -6.30 -2.13
C GLY A 155 -0.93 -6.17 -1.31
N LEU A 156 0.05 -7.06 -1.55
CA LEU A 156 1.32 -7.08 -0.83
C LEU A 156 2.15 -5.82 -1.05
N ILE A 157 2.27 -5.36 -2.29
CA ILE A 157 3.05 -4.16 -2.58
C ILE A 157 2.38 -2.88 -2.04
N LEU A 158 1.04 -2.83 -2.02
CA LEU A 158 0.29 -1.73 -1.41
C LEU A 158 0.48 -1.64 0.11
N HIS A 159 0.72 -2.76 0.79
CA HIS A 159 1.09 -2.76 2.20
C HIS A 159 2.42 -2.06 2.48
N GLY A 160 3.33 -2.07 1.49
CA GLY A 160 4.59 -1.34 1.55
C GLY A 160 4.47 0.14 1.21
N ALA A 161 3.28 0.59 0.79
CA ALA A 161 3.01 1.98 0.43
C ALA A 161 2.43 2.78 1.60
N ASP A 162 2.48 4.10 1.50
CA ASP A 162 1.97 4.99 2.52
C ASP A 162 0.44 5.00 2.52
N THR A 163 -0.15 4.29 3.48
CA THR A 163 -1.61 4.25 3.70
C THR A 163 -2.11 5.41 4.57
N SER A 164 -1.24 6.35 4.98
CA SER A 164 -1.61 7.49 5.83
C SER A 164 -2.69 8.39 5.19
N GLY A 165 -2.75 8.46 3.86
CA GLY A 165 -3.80 9.18 3.13
C GLY A 165 -5.18 8.52 3.17
N LEU A 166 -5.24 7.23 3.50
CA LEU A 166 -6.47 6.44 3.66
C LEU A 166 -6.95 6.42 5.12
N THR A 167 -6.11 6.87 6.05
CA THR A 167 -6.44 7.03 7.46
C THR A 167 -6.65 8.49 7.82
N LEU A 168 -7.44 8.77 8.86
CA LEU A 168 -7.90 10.11 9.24
C LEU A 168 -6.77 11.10 9.62
N ALA A 169 -5.53 10.64 9.74
CA ALA A 169 -4.43 11.37 10.38
C ALA A 169 -3.99 12.66 9.65
N ARG A 170 -4.30 12.83 8.36
CA ARG A 170 -3.90 14.06 7.62
C ARG A 170 -4.96 15.15 7.57
N THR A 171 -6.23 14.89 7.91
CA THR A 171 -7.27 15.96 7.87
C THR A 171 -7.20 16.87 9.09
N VAL A 172 -6.75 16.40 10.25
CA VAL A 172 -6.59 17.29 11.40
C VAL A 172 -5.46 18.29 11.14
N THR A 173 -4.38 17.91 10.45
CA THR A 173 -3.30 18.86 10.11
C THR A 173 -3.56 19.70 8.87
N SER A 174 -4.31 19.21 7.86
CA SER A 174 -4.64 20.02 6.68
C SER A 174 -5.81 20.99 6.88
N ASN A 175 -6.80 20.69 7.74
CA ASN A 175 -7.88 21.64 8.05
C ASN A 175 -7.50 22.68 9.11
N ILE A 176 -6.54 22.39 9.99
CA ILE A 176 -6.02 23.40 10.92
C ILE A 176 -5.26 24.50 10.16
N TRP A 177 -4.55 24.17 9.07
CA TRP A 177 -3.87 25.19 8.25
C TRP A 177 -4.81 26.09 7.43
N TYR A 178 -6.06 25.69 7.16
CA TYR A 178 -7.05 26.60 6.55
C TYR A 178 -7.76 27.49 7.56
N LEU A 179 -7.78 27.13 8.85
CA LEU A 179 -8.34 27.98 9.91
C LEU A 179 -7.32 28.98 10.47
N PHE A 180 -6.01 28.70 10.36
CA PHE A 180 -4.95 29.62 10.77
C PHE A 180 -4.43 30.55 9.67
N ASN A 181 -5.01 30.53 8.47
CA ASN A 181 -4.60 31.41 7.35
C ASN A 181 -5.70 32.39 6.88
N ASN A 182 -6.66 32.70 7.75
CA ASN A 182 -7.58 33.84 7.59
C ASN A 182 -7.28 34.93 8.64
N GLY A 183 -6.00 35.19 8.86
CA GLY A 183 -5.52 36.35 9.59
C GLY A 183 -4.45 37.05 8.78
N GLU A 184 -4.87 37.94 7.88
CA GLU A 184 -4.34 39.30 7.74
C GLU A 184 -5.26 40.11 6.82
N GLY A 185 -5.53 41.35 7.24
CA GLY A 185 -6.68 42.14 6.82
C GLY A 185 -6.40 43.15 5.70
N GLN A 186 -7.46 43.91 5.39
CA GLN A 186 -7.55 45.23 4.73
C GLN A 186 -9.04 45.37 4.33
N LEU A 187 -9.84 46.36 4.73
CA LEU A 187 -9.66 47.73 5.22
C LEU A 187 -10.73 48.06 6.26
#